data_AF-A0A7K8PJW0-F1
#
_entry.id   AF-A0A7K8PJW0-F1
#
_cell.length_a   1.000
_cell.length_b   1.000
_cell.length_c   1.000
_cell.angle_alpha   90.00
_cell.angle_beta   90.00
_cell.angle_gamma   90.00
#
_symmetry.space_group_name_H-M   'P 1'
#
loop_
_entity.id
_entity.type
_entity.pdbx_description
1 polymer ?
#
loop_
_entity_poly.entity_id
_entity_poly.type
_entity_poly.pdbx_seq_one_letter_code
_entity_poly.pdbx_strand_id
1 'polypeptide(L)'
;SDGSIRLHQMTSEYPLMQWNDSTNGQPIIALQWALTRPAVFFVLDASSNIYIWDLLENDLLPVAKQTIASENVVTMALLGEPEKTNGLLGIVLAKESGEIDIQYVKKKWALP
;
A
#
# COMPACT_ATOMS: atom_id res chain seq x y z
N SER A 1 1.16 -6.48 13.76
CA SER A 1 2.39 -6.45 14.58
C SER A 1 3.42 -7.44 14.08
N ASP A 2 3.01 -8.54 13.45
CA ASP A 2 3.82 -9.61 12.87
C ASP A 2 4.00 -9.50 11.34
N GLY A 3 3.58 -8.39 10.73
CA GLY A 3 3.65 -8.20 9.28
C GLY A 3 2.65 -9.01 8.46
N SER A 4 1.68 -9.69 9.08
CA SER A 4 0.69 -10.49 8.36
C SER A 4 -0.47 -9.63 7.81
N ILE A 5 -0.93 -9.94 6.60
CA ILE A 5 -2.09 -9.31 5.95
C ILE A 5 -3.15 -10.37 5.68
N ARG A 6 -4.44 -10.02 5.85
CA ARG A 6 -5.56 -10.89 5.53
C ARG A 6 -6.59 -10.15 4.71
N LEU A 7 -7.10 -10.82 3.68
CA LEU A 7 -8.25 -10.37 2.91
C LEU A 7 -9.48 -11.14 3.37
N HIS A 8 -10.47 -10.43 3.87
CA HIS A 8 -11.73 -11.02 4.31
C HIS A 8 -12.87 -10.60 3.38
N GLN A 9 -13.73 -11.56 3.08
CA GLN A 9 -15.07 -11.26 2.57
C GLN A 9 -16.01 -11.06 3.76
N MET A 10 -16.84 -10.03 3.73
CA MET A 10 -17.75 -9.69 4.84
C MET A 10 -18.72 -10.81 5.23
N THR A 11 -19.01 -11.74 4.32
CA THR A 11 -19.93 -12.86 4.55
C THR A 11 -19.22 -14.17 4.90
N SER A 12 -17.90 -14.15 5.12
CA SER A 12 -17.10 -15.33 5.44
C SER A 12 -16.39 -15.15 6.77
N GLU A 13 -16.45 -16.16 7.63
CA GLU A 13 -15.73 -16.18 8.90
C GLU A 13 -14.21 -16.36 8.69
N TYR A 14 -13.82 -17.05 7.62
CA TYR A 14 -12.42 -17.31 7.28
C TYR A 14 -11.91 -16.31 6.24
N PRO A 15 -10.62 -15.93 6.32
CA PRO A 15 -10.00 -15.08 5.30
C PRO A 15 -10.04 -15.78 3.93
N LEU A 16 -10.31 -15.01 2.88
CA LEU A 16 -10.14 -15.46 1.49
C LEU A 16 -8.68 -15.74 1.20
N MET A 17 -7.80 -14.85 1.68
CA MET A 17 -6.35 -14.94 1.52
C MET A 17 -5.66 -14.45 2.78
N GLN A 18 -4.51 -15.04 3.07
CA GLN A 18 -3.64 -14.63 4.17
C GLN A 18 -2.19 -14.66 3.70
N TRP A 19 -1.52 -13.52 3.82
CA TRP A 19 -0.11 -13.33 3.52
C TRP A 19 0.64 -13.17 4.82
N ASN A 20 1.23 -14.27 5.28
CA ASN A 20 2.07 -14.26 6.48
C ASN A 20 3.39 -13.55 6.16
N ASP A 21 3.91 -12.78 7.11
CA ASP A 21 5.24 -12.16 7.00
C ASP A 21 5.42 -11.25 5.77
N SER A 22 4.34 -10.60 5.33
CA SER A 22 4.29 -9.79 4.10
C SER A 22 5.31 -8.64 4.06
N THR A 23 5.73 -8.20 5.23
CA THR A 23 6.68 -7.10 5.46
C THR A 23 7.96 -7.61 6.14
N ASN A 24 8.32 -8.89 5.96
CA ASN A 24 9.47 -9.54 6.64
C ASN A 24 9.44 -9.31 8.17
N GLY A 25 8.25 -9.47 8.76
CA GLY A 25 8.01 -9.43 10.19
C GLY A 25 7.86 -8.04 10.75
N GLN A 26 8.06 -7.01 9.92
CA GLN A 26 7.94 -5.62 10.36
C GLN A 26 6.47 -5.27 10.64
N PRO A 27 6.16 -4.56 11.74
CA PRO A 27 4.81 -4.08 11.98
C PRO A 27 4.30 -3.22 10.82
N ILE A 28 3.04 -3.45 10.43
CA ILE A 28 2.34 -2.62 9.45
C ILE A 28 1.85 -1.36 10.14
N ILE A 29 2.19 -0.20 9.58
CA ILE A 29 1.81 1.13 10.05
C ILE A 29 0.54 1.61 9.34
N ALA A 30 0.46 1.40 8.03
CA ALA A 30 -0.70 1.77 7.23
C ALA A 30 -0.92 0.78 6.09
N LEU A 31 -2.19 0.54 5.74
CA LEU A 31 -2.60 -0.23 4.56
C LEU A 31 -3.74 0.52 3.88
N GLN A 32 -3.63 0.78 2.58
CA GLN A 32 -4.63 1.53 1.81
C GLN A 32 -4.82 0.95 0.41
N TRP A 33 -6.08 0.79 -0.02
CA TRP A 33 -6.42 0.42 -1.40
C TRP A 33 -6.18 1.60 -2.35
N ALA A 34 -5.68 1.32 -3.54
CA ALA A 34 -5.61 2.29 -4.61
C ALA A 34 -7.02 2.77 -4.97
N LEU A 35 -7.22 4.08 -4.98
CA LEU A 35 -8.53 4.67 -5.27
C LEU A 35 -8.95 4.49 -6.72
N THR A 36 -7.99 4.34 -7.64
CA THR A 36 -8.22 4.28 -9.09
C THR A 36 -8.08 2.87 -9.67
N ARG A 37 -7.72 1.86 -8.85
CA ARG A 37 -7.49 0.47 -9.31
C ARG A 37 -7.87 -0.57 -8.23
N PRO A 38 -9.06 -1.19 -8.30
CA PRO A 38 -9.65 -2.02 -7.24
C PRO A 38 -8.87 -3.26 -6.76
N ALA A 39 -7.80 -3.68 -7.44
CA ALA A 39 -6.98 -4.84 -7.07
C ALA A 39 -5.57 -4.47 -6.58
N VAL A 40 -5.28 -3.17 -6.48
CA VAL A 40 -3.99 -2.66 -6.01
C VAL A 40 -4.13 -2.09 -4.62
N PHE A 41 -3.19 -2.42 -3.73
CA PHE A 41 -3.09 -1.80 -2.42
C PHE A 41 -1.64 -1.58 -2.01
N PHE A 42 -1.46 -0.66 -1.06
CA PHE A 42 -0.17 -0.20 -0.58
C PHE A 42 -0.08 -0.49 0.91
N VAL A 43 1.11 -0.92 1.34
CA VAL A 43 1.39 -1.26 2.74
C VAL A 43 2.65 -0.51 3.16
N LEU A 44 2.57 0.27 4.24
CA LEU A 44 3.70 0.90 4.90
C LEU A 44 4.08 0.07 6.12
N ASP A 45 5.35 -0.32 6.24
CA ASP A 45 5.90 -0.95 7.43
C ASP A 45 6.61 0.05 8.37
N ALA A 46 6.96 -0.42 9.58
CA ALA A 46 7.65 0.36 10.59
C ALA A 46 9.10 0.75 10.23
N SER A 47 9.66 0.16 9.17
CA SER A 47 11.00 0.46 8.65
C SER A 47 10.94 1.40 7.44
N SER A 48 9.82 2.12 7.25
CA SER A 48 9.60 3.06 6.14
C SER A 48 9.72 2.42 4.75
N ASN A 49 9.33 1.15 4.65
CA ASN A 49 9.15 0.49 3.37
C ASN A 49 7.69 0.53 2.94
N ILE A 50 7.47 0.91 1.68
CA ILE A 50 6.19 0.84 1.01
C ILE A 50 6.21 -0.39 0.09
N TYR A 51 5.29 -1.30 0.33
CA TYR A 51 5.05 -2.48 -0.50
C TYR A 51 3.83 -2.23 -1.37
N ILE A 52 3.95 -2.53 -2.65
CA ILE A 52 2.87 -2.39 -3.62
C ILE A 52 2.40 -3.79 -3.98
N TRP A 53 1.11 -4.03 -3.81
CA TRP A 53 0.44 -5.26 -4.17
C TRP A 53 -0.44 -5.01 -5.37
N ASP A 54 -0.37 -5.89 -6.37
CA ASP A 54 -1.31 -5.94 -7.48
C ASP A 54 -1.78 -7.38 -7.60
N LEU A 55 -2.97 -7.64 -7.06
CA LEU A 55 -3.52 -8.99 -6.95
C LEU A 55 -3.85 -9.62 -8.32
N LEU A 56 -3.88 -8.83 -9.40
CA LEU A 56 -4.05 -9.35 -10.76
C LEU A 56 -2.71 -9.70 -11.43
N GLU A 57 -1.59 -9.14 -10.95
CA GLU A 57 -0.25 -9.44 -11.45
C GLU A 57 0.41 -10.55 -10.63
N ASN A 58 0.38 -10.46 -9.30
CA ASN A 58 0.88 -11.48 -8.38
C ASN A 58 0.13 -11.41 -7.05
N ASP A 59 -0.56 -12.49 -6.71
CA ASP A 59 -1.37 -12.59 -5.50
C ASP A 59 -0.66 -13.32 -4.35
N LEU A 60 0.62 -13.68 -4.51
CA LEU A 60 1.42 -14.34 -3.47
C LEU A 60 2.39 -13.38 -2.78
N LEU A 61 2.91 -12.40 -3.51
CA LEU A 61 3.98 -11.49 -3.06
C LEU A 61 3.75 -10.06 -3.57
N PRO A 62 4.30 -9.04 -2.88
CA PRO A 62 4.27 -7.67 -3.38
C PRO A 62 5.02 -7.56 -4.71
N VAL A 63 4.42 -6.86 -5.68
CA VAL A 63 4.99 -6.65 -7.01
C VAL A 63 6.08 -5.58 -7.03
N ALA A 64 6.16 -4.75 -5.99
CA ALA A 64 7.26 -3.82 -5.78
C ALA A 64 7.45 -3.45 -4.31
N LYS A 65 8.65 -3.01 -3.99
CA LYS A 65 9.04 -2.44 -2.71
C LYS A 65 9.81 -1.14 -2.94
N GLN A 66 9.49 -0.09 -2.19
CA GLN A 66 10.21 1.17 -2.17
C GLN A 66 10.58 1.51 -0.72
N THR A 67 11.85 1.74 -0.46
CA THR A 67 12.33 2.22 0.84
C THR A 67 12.44 3.74 0.81
N ILE A 68 11.94 4.40 1.85
CA ILE A 68 12.11 5.84 2.05
C ILE A 68 13.27 6.04 3.03
N ALA A 69 14.43 6.40 2.51
CA ALA A 69 15.69 6.36 3.27
C ALA A 69 15.98 7.60 4.10
N SER A 70 15.33 8.74 3.83
CA SER A 70 15.71 10.01 4.46
C SER A 70 15.28 10.10 5.92
N GLU A 71 14.07 9.63 6.25
CA GLU A 71 13.46 9.73 7.58
C GLU A 71 12.38 8.67 7.77
N ASN A 72 11.99 8.45 9.03
CA ASN A 72 10.86 7.58 9.36
C ASN A 72 9.54 8.17 8.87
N VAL A 73 8.79 7.37 8.13
CA VAL A 73 7.43 7.69 7.71
C VAL A 73 6.46 7.21 8.80
N VAL A 74 5.70 8.15 9.37
CA VAL A 74 4.77 7.86 10.47
C VAL A 74 3.38 7.42 9.99
N THR A 75 2.99 7.85 8.78
CA THR A 75 1.74 7.39 8.14
C THR A 75 1.75 7.67 6.64
N MET A 76 0.81 7.03 5.95
CA MET A 76 0.62 7.12 4.50
C MET A 76 -0.87 7.26 4.18
N ALA A 77 -1.20 8.12 3.21
CA ALA A 77 -2.52 8.20 2.61
C ALA A 77 -2.43 8.18 1.08
N LEU A 78 -3.48 7.68 0.41
CA LEU A 78 -3.59 7.74 -1.04
C LEU A 78 -4.56 8.84 -1.47
N LEU A 79 -4.22 9.52 -2.54
CA LEU A 79 -5.01 10.58 -3.17
C LEU A 79 -5.29 10.18 -4.61
N GLY A 80 -6.51 10.41 -5.09
CA GLY A 80 -6.86 10.10 -6.46
C GLY A 80 -8.34 10.37 -6.72
N GLU A 81 -8.67 10.49 -8.00
CA GLU A 81 -10.04 10.75 -8.45
C GLU A 81 -10.50 9.55 -9.30
N PRO A 82 -11.13 8.52 -8.72
CA PRO A 82 -11.59 7.33 -9.45
C PRO A 82 -12.44 7.66 -10.67
N GLU A 83 -13.23 8.73 -10.58
CA GLU A 83 -14.14 9.19 -11.64
C GLU A 83 -13.40 9.80 -12.85
N LYS A 84 -12.10 10.13 -12.73
CA LYS A 84 -11.31 10.73 -13.81
C LYS A 84 -10.35 9.71 -14.42
N THR A 85 -10.37 9.62 -15.76
CA THR A 85 -9.51 8.70 -16.53
C THR A 85 -8.07 9.16 -16.71
N ASN A 86 -7.62 10.17 -15.94
CA ASN A 86 -6.27 10.73 -16.06
C ASN A 86 -5.18 9.83 -15.43
N GLY A 87 -5.59 8.85 -14.61
CA GLY A 87 -4.67 7.93 -13.92
C GLY A 87 -3.80 8.62 -12.87
N LEU A 88 -4.25 9.75 -12.32
CA LEU A 88 -3.54 10.44 -11.26
C LEU A 88 -3.87 9.77 -9.92
N LEU A 89 -2.88 9.02 -9.43
CA LEU A 89 -2.85 8.50 -8.07
C LEU A 89 -1.60 9.07 -7.38
N GLY A 90 -1.83 9.78 -6.29
CA GLY A 90 -0.80 10.31 -5.41
C GLY A 90 -0.69 9.50 -4.13
N ILE A 91 0.49 9.54 -3.53
CA ILE A 91 0.77 9.01 -2.20
C ILE A 91 1.31 10.16 -1.35
N VAL A 92 0.73 10.34 -0.16
CA VAL A 92 1.11 11.35 0.82
C VAL A 92 1.80 10.63 1.96
N LEU A 93 2.99 11.11 2.33
CA LEU A 93 3.82 10.56 3.39
C LEU A 93 4.05 11.63 4.44
N ALA A 94 3.64 11.37 5.68
CA ALA A 94 4.02 12.20 6.81
C ALA A 94 5.28 11.62 7.45
N LYS A 95 6.27 12.47 7.69
CA LYS A 95 7.56 12.08 8.30
C LYS A 95 7.59 12.45 9.78
N GLU A 96 8.47 11.80 10.53
CA GLU A 96 8.67 12.05 11.96
C GLU A 96 9.11 13.51 12.26
N SER A 97 9.79 14.15 11.31
CA SER A 97 10.14 15.58 11.38
C SER A 97 8.95 16.54 11.31
N GLY A 98 7.75 16.05 10.97
CA GLY A 98 6.56 16.85 10.67
C GLY A 98 6.46 17.30 9.21
N GLU A 99 7.44 16.97 8.37
CA GLU A 99 7.37 17.22 6.92
C GLU A 99 6.32 16.31 6.25
N ILE A 100 5.64 16.84 5.23
CA ILE A 100 4.73 16.09 4.37
C ILE A 100 5.31 16.07 2.96
N ASP A 101 5.46 14.86 2.42
CA ASP A 101 5.89 14.63 1.04
C ASP A 101 4.73 14.06 0.22
N ILE A 102 4.63 14.47 -1.05
CA ILE A 102 3.61 14.02 -1.99
C ILE A 102 4.29 13.51 -3.25
N GLN A 103 4.06 12.24 -3.57
CA GLN A 103 4.63 11.60 -4.74
C GLN A 103 3.53 11.06 -5.65
N TYR A 104 3.83 10.95 -6.93
CA TYR A 104 2.94 10.32 -7.89
C TYR A 104 3.26 8.84 -8.04
N VAL A 105 2.22 8.01 -8.02
CA VAL A 105 2.32 6.57 -8.30
C VAL A 105 2.53 6.36 -9.81
N LYS A 106 3.37 5.38 -10.18
CA LYS A 106 3.55 5.01 -11.58
C LYS A 106 2.22 4.58 -12.20
N LYS A 107 1.96 5.01 -13.44
CA LYS A 107 0.73 4.72 -14.18
C LYS A 107 0.28 3.25 -14.15
N LYS A 108 1.22 2.30 -14.16
CA LYS A 108 0.89 0.86 -14.10
C LYS A 108 0.13 0.44 -12.84
N TRP A 109 0.26 1.17 -11.74
CA TRP A 109 -0.47 0.91 -10.49
C TRP A 109 -1.60 1.91 -10.23
N ALA A 110 -1.84 2.83 -11.18
CA ALA A 110 -2.83 3.90 -11.07
C ALA A 110 -3.93 3.83 -12.14
N LEU A 111 -3.68 3.17 -13.27
CA LEU A 111 -4.65 2.95 -14.34
C LEU A 111 -5.21 1.52 -14.27
N PRO A 112 -6.50 1.30 -14.58
CA PRO A 112 -7.12 -0.03 -14.63
C PRO A 112 -6.33 -1.07 -15.42
#